data_AF-A0AB36BKM6-F1
#
_entry.id   AF-A0AB36BKM6-F1
#
_cell.length_a   1.000
_cell.length_b   1.000
_cell.length_c   1.000
_cell.angle_alpha   90.00
_cell.angle_beta   90.00
_cell.angle_gamma   90.00
#
_symmetry.space_group_name_H-M   'P 1'
#
loop_
_entity.id
_entity.type
_entity.pdbx_description
1 polymer ?
#
loop_
_entity_poly.entity_id
_entity_poly.type
_entity_poly.pdbx_seq_one_letter_code
_entity_poly.pdbx_strand_id
1 'polypeptide(L)'
;KLETEALLESKGVNYTSIRPVYIYGPLNYNPVEEWFFHRLKAGRPIPIPNSGLQVTQLGHVKDLATAFIKVLGNEKASKQVYNISGDRYVTFDGLARACAKAGGFPEPEIVHYNPKEFDFGKKKAFPFRGQHFFASVEKAKAELGIIPEYGLVEGLTDSYNLDFGRGTFRKAADFTTDDMILGKSLVLS
;
A
#
# COMPACT_ATOMS: atom_id res chain seq x y z
N LYS A 1 -11.31 3.84 15.90
CA LYS A 1 -11.48 4.72 14.71
C LYS A 1 -12.95 5.02 14.44
N LEU A 2 -13.79 4.02 14.14
CA LEU A 2 -15.24 4.23 13.96
C LEU A 2 -15.91 4.83 15.21
N GLU A 3 -15.56 4.33 16.39
CA GLU A 3 -16.04 4.85 17.68
C GLU A 3 -15.63 6.30 17.93
N THR A 4 -14.50 6.74 17.38
CA THR A 4 -14.00 8.11 17.54
C THR A 4 -14.82 9.09 16.71
N GLU A 5 -15.18 8.73 15.49
CA GLU A 5 -16.02 9.57 14.63
C GLU A 5 -17.43 9.72 15.22
N ALA A 6 -18.03 8.61 15.70
CA ALA A 6 -19.31 8.63 16.41
C ALA A 6 -19.26 9.47 17.70
N LEU A 7 -18.13 9.42 18.43
CA LEU A 7 -17.93 10.25 19.62
C LEU A 7 -17.85 11.74 19.26
N LEU A 8 -17.07 12.12 18.24
CA LEU A 8 -16.94 13.52 17.81
C LEU A 8 -18.29 14.09 17.35
N GLU A 9 -19.06 13.28 16.63
CA GLU A 9 -20.42 13.62 16.22
C GLU A 9 -21.36 13.81 17.41
N SER A 10 -21.38 12.88 18.36
CA SER A 10 -22.25 12.99 19.56
C SER A 10 -21.86 14.16 20.48
N LYS A 11 -20.60 14.60 20.46
CA LYS A 11 -20.13 15.80 21.17
C LYS A 11 -20.38 17.10 20.41
N GLY A 12 -20.93 17.05 19.19
CA GLY A 12 -21.21 18.24 18.37
C GLY A 12 -19.96 18.98 17.90
N VAL A 13 -18.78 18.37 18.01
CA VAL A 13 -17.49 18.97 17.65
C VAL A 13 -17.40 19.11 16.13
N ASN A 14 -16.83 20.21 15.65
CA ASN A 14 -16.47 20.31 14.24
C ASN A 14 -15.20 19.48 13.98
N TYR A 15 -15.29 18.51 13.05
CA TYR A 15 -14.18 17.64 12.69
C TYR A 15 -14.17 17.33 11.20
N THR A 16 -13.03 16.88 10.69
CA THR A 16 -12.93 16.25 9.37
C THR A 16 -12.15 14.96 9.54
N SER A 17 -12.68 13.83 9.04
CA SER A 17 -11.99 12.54 9.10
C SER A 17 -11.35 12.20 7.77
N ILE A 18 -10.03 12.04 7.76
CA ILE A 18 -9.28 11.53 6.61
C ILE A 18 -9.00 10.03 6.82
N ARG A 19 -9.38 9.23 5.82
CA ARG A 19 -9.24 7.77 5.81
C ARG A 19 -8.27 7.35 4.70
N PRO A 20 -6.96 7.36 4.96
CA PRO A 20 -5.99 6.89 3.98
C PRO A 20 -6.12 5.37 3.76
N VAL A 21 -5.99 4.94 2.51
CA VAL A 21 -5.91 3.53 2.10
C VAL A 21 -4.50 3.28 1.58
N TYR A 22 -3.79 2.31 2.17
CA TYR A 22 -2.38 1.94 1.91
C TYR A 22 -1.52 3.06 1.32
N ILE A 23 -0.86 3.80 2.20
CA ILE A 23 0.02 4.90 1.79
C ILE A 23 1.41 4.37 1.50
N TYR A 24 2.01 4.92 0.45
CA TYR A 24 3.36 4.64 -0.01
C TYR A 24 4.04 5.95 -0.43
N GLY A 25 5.34 5.93 -0.64
CA GLY A 25 6.11 7.12 -1.00
C GLY A 25 7.22 7.45 0.01
N PRO A 26 8.02 8.49 -0.29
CA PRO A 26 9.16 8.87 0.53
C PRO A 26 8.77 9.24 1.97
N LEU A 27 9.65 8.93 2.92
CA LEU A 27 9.47 9.23 4.35
C LEU A 27 8.26 8.54 5.01
N ASN A 28 7.65 7.57 4.33
CA ASN A 28 6.57 6.78 4.90
C ASN A 28 7.07 5.94 6.09
N TYR A 29 6.31 5.91 7.18
CA TYR A 29 6.69 5.18 8.40
C TYR A 29 6.50 3.66 8.27
N ASN A 30 5.61 3.23 7.38
CA ASN A 30 5.34 1.82 7.10
C ASN A 30 5.26 1.58 5.59
N PRO A 31 6.41 1.60 4.90
CA PRO A 31 6.47 1.48 3.45
C PRO A 31 6.22 0.03 3.02
N VAL A 32 5.00 -0.22 2.55
CA VAL A 32 4.57 -1.55 2.10
C VAL A 32 5.27 -1.96 0.81
N GLU A 33 5.70 -1.00 0.00
CA GLU A 33 6.45 -1.18 -1.24
C GLU A 33 7.87 -1.71 -1.02
N GLU A 34 8.51 -1.38 0.12
CA GLU A 34 9.84 -1.89 0.46
C GLU A 34 9.85 -3.42 0.56
N TRP A 35 8.72 -4.03 0.94
CA TRP A 35 8.58 -5.49 0.96
C TRP A 35 8.85 -6.10 -0.43
N PHE A 36 8.38 -5.48 -1.52
CA PHE A 36 8.68 -5.94 -2.88
C PHE A 36 10.10 -5.59 -3.29
N PHE A 37 10.55 -4.36 -3.01
CA PHE A 37 11.88 -3.91 -3.40
C PHE A 37 13.00 -4.76 -2.78
N HIS A 38 12.84 -5.22 -1.53
CA HIS A 38 13.79 -6.14 -0.90
C HIS A 38 13.94 -7.46 -1.67
N ARG A 39 12.83 -8.03 -2.15
CA ARG A 39 12.84 -9.30 -2.90
C ARG A 39 13.41 -9.12 -4.30
N LEU A 40 13.01 -8.04 -4.98
CA LEU A 40 13.52 -7.65 -6.29
C LEU A 40 15.04 -7.39 -6.26
N LYS A 41 15.50 -6.59 -5.29
CA LYS A 41 16.93 -6.28 -5.12
C LYS A 41 17.76 -7.53 -4.79
N ALA A 42 17.18 -8.49 -4.08
CA ALA A 42 17.84 -9.76 -3.77
C ALA A 42 17.74 -10.80 -4.90
N GLY A 43 17.05 -10.51 -6.02
CA GLY A 43 16.82 -11.45 -7.10
C GLY A 43 16.01 -12.68 -6.69
N ARG A 44 15.11 -12.52 -5.71
CA ARG A 44 14.32 -13.62 -5.15
C ARG A 44 12.91 -13.66 -5.74
N PRO A 45 12.30 -14.86 -5.90
CA PRO A 45 10.89 -14.97 -6.24
C PRO A 45 10.01 -14.24 -5.21
N ILE A 46 8.90 -13.69 -5.67
CA ILE A 46 7.95 -12.95 -4.84
C ILE A 46 6.79 -13.87 -4.45
N PRO A 47 6.67 -14.28 -3.18
CA PRO A 47 5.57 -15.12 -2.73
C PRO A 47 4.28 -14.30 -2.60
N ILE A 48 3.28 -14.59 -3.44
CA ILE A 48 1.98 -13.89 -3.43
C ILE A 48 0.88 -14.87 -2.99
N PRO A 49 0.01 -14.49 -2.03
CA PRO A 49 -1.01 -15.39 -1.53
C PRO A 49 -2.12 -15.64 -2.58
N ASN A 50 -2.64 -16.86 -2.58
CA ASN A 50 -3.71 -17.33 -3.47
C ASN A 50 -3.38 -17.07 -4.94
N SER A 51 -4.35 -16.59 -5.74
CA SER A 51 -4.13 -16.29 -7.17
C SER A 51 -3.47 -14.95 -7.45
N GLY A 52 -3.21 -14.12 -6.43
CA GLY A 52 -2.69 -12.76 -6.61
C GLY A 52 -3.61 -11.76 -7.32
N LEU A 53 -4.83 -12.18 -7.71
CA LEU A 53 -5.83 -11.35 -8.40
C LEU A 53 -6.62 -10.43 -7.44
N GLN A 54 -6.37 -10.53 -6.14
CA GLN A 54 -6.99 -9.63 -5.17
C GLN A 54 -6.58 -8.19 -5.48
N VAL A 55 -7.59 -7.32 -5.48
CA VAL A 55 -7.44 -5.93 -5.87
C VAL A 55 -7.21 -5.07 -4.63
N THR A 56 -6.19 -4.23 -4.70
CA THR A 56 -5.90 -3.19 -3.73
C THR A 56 -5.72 -1.83 -4.40
N GLN A 57 -5.46 -0.82 -3.58
CA GLN A 57 -5.38 0.57 -3.97
C GLN A 57 -4.33 1.22 -3.06
N LEU A 58 -3.44 2.01 -3.64
CA LEU A 58 -2.40 2.71 -2.89
C LEU A 58 -2.47 4.20 -3.20
N GLY A 59 -2.20 5.05 -2.19
CA GLY A 59 -2.12 6.50 -2.34
C GLY A 59 -0.73 7.02 -2.05
N HIS A 60 -0.22 7.92 -2.88
CA HIS A 60 1.08 8.52 -2.64
C HIS A 60 1.02 9.47 -1.43
N VAL A 61 2.08 9.49 -0.62
CA VAL A 61 2.15 10.31 0.61
C VAL A 61 1.96 11.80 0.34
N LYS A 62 2.38 12.30 -0.83
CA LYS A 62 2.18 13.69 -1.24
C LYS A 62 0.71 14.02 -1.53
N ASP A 63 -0.04 13.08 -2.10
CA ASP A 63 -1.49 13.25 -2.31
C ASP A 63 -2.22 13.29 -0.96
N LEU A 64 -1.79 12.46 0.00
CA LEU A 64 -2.31 12.51 1.36
C LEU A 64 -2.00 13.85 2.06
N ALA A 65 -0.77 14.36 1.94
CA ALA A 65 -0.39 15.66 2.50
C ALA A 65 -1.23 16.79 1.87
N THR A 66 -1.44 16.74 0.56
CA THR A 66 -2.32 17.67 -0.16
C THR A 66 -3.75 17.61 0.36
N ALA A 67 -4.28 16.40 0.64
CA ALA A 67 -5.60 16.25 1.22
C ALA A 67 -5.72 16.91 2.60
N PHE A 68 -4.70 16.78 3.46
CA PHE A 68 -4.66 17.49 4.74
C PHE A 68 -4.70 19.02 4.55
N ILE A 69 -3.95 19.56 3.60
CA ILE A 69 -3.96 21.00 3.32
C ILE A 69 -5.35 21.46 2.82
N LYS A 70 -5.98 20.68 1.95
CA LYS A 70 -7.27 21.02 1.32
C LYS A 70 -8.47 21.03 2.27
N VAL A 71 -8.39 20.32 3.40
CA VAL A 71 -9.47 20.32 4.40
C VAL A 71 -9.33 21.44 5.43
N LEU A 72 -8.13 21.99 5.64
CA LEU A 72 -7.91 23.04 6.63
C LEU A 72 -8.59 24.34 6.19
N GLY A 73 -9.45 24.88 7.06
CA GLY A 73 -10.21 26.11 6.79
C GLY A 73 -11.29 25.97 5.71
N ASN A 74 -11.54 24.75 5.21
CA ASN A 74 -12.53 24.51 4.17
C ASN A 74 -13.88 24.16 4.80
N GLU A 75 -14.85 25.07 4.70
CA GLU A 75 -16.20 24.87 5.24
C GLU A 75 -16.90 23.63 4.67
N LYS A 76 -16.62 23.26 3.41
CA LYS A 76 -17.17 22.05 2.79
C LYS A 76 -16.65 20.77 3.46
N ALA A 77 -15.48 20.82 4.08
CA ALA A 77 -14.89 19.67 4.79
C ALA A 77 -15.43 19.52 6.22
N SER A 78 -16.21 20.48 6.72
CA SER A 78 -16.81 20.46 8.06
C SER A 78 -17.71 19.24 8.25
N LYS A 79 -17.43 18.47 9.31
CA LYS A 79 -18.12 17.21 9.66
C LYS A 79 -18.14 16.17 8.53
N GLN A 80 -17.17 16.24 7.62
CA GLN A 80 -17.06 15.29 6.52
C GLN A 80 -16.03 14.21 6.78
N VAL A 81 -16.24 13.08 6.09
CA VAL A 81 -15.33 11.95 6.03
C VAL A 81 -14.89 11.76 4.58
N TYR A 82 -13.58 11.66 4.36
CA TYR A 82 -12.97 11.47 3.04
C TYR A 82 -12.04 10.26 3.03
N ASN A 83 -12.21 9.36 2.06
CA ASN A 83 -11.20 8.35 1.76
C ASN A 83 -10.16 8.97 0.83
N ILE A 84 -8.88 8.77 1.14
CA ILE A 84 -7.76 9.30 0.35
C ILE A 84 -6.88 8.14 -0.10
N SER A 85 -6.72 8.02 -1.41
CA SER A 85 -5.91 6.99 -2.08
C SER A 85 -5.66 7.41 -3.53
N GLY A 86 -4.82 6.68 -4.25
CA GLY A 86 -4.68 6.82 -5.70
C GLY A 86 -5.96 6.44 -6.45
N ASP A 87 -6.10 6.90 -7.69
CA ASP A 87 -7.29 6.68 -8.54
C ASP A 87 -7.28 5.36 -9.32
N ARG A 88 -6.18 4.60 -9.24
CA ARG A 88 -6.03 3.29 -9.89
C ARG A 88 -6.10 2.14 -8.89
N TYR A 89 -6.71 1.06 -9.34
CA TYR A 89 -6.73 -0.22 -8.67
C TYR A 89 -5.63 -1.12 -9.24
N VAL A 90 -5.06 -1.97 -8.41
CA VAL A 90 -3.98 -2.88 -8.80
C VAL A 90 -4.16 -4.25 -8.14
N THR A 91 -3.86 -5.32 -8.87
CA THR A 91 -3.80 -6.66 -8.29
C THR A 91 -2.49 -6.84 -7.50
N PHE A 92 -2.38 -7.87 -6.67
CA PHE A 92 -1.10 -8.15 -5.99
C PHE A 92 0.01 -8.48 -6.99
N ASP A 93 -0.28 -9.27 -8.02
CA ASP A 93 0.65 -9.54 -9.11
C ASP A 93 1.02 -8.25 -9.86
N GLY A 94 0.02 -7.41 -10.16
CA GLY A 94 0.24 -6.13 -10.82
C GLY A 94 1.12 -5.19 -10.01
N LEU A 95 0.99 -5.21 -8.68
CA LEU A 95 1.81 -4.39 -7.79
C LEU A 95 3.27 -4.87 -7.76
N ALA A 96 3.50 -6.18 -7.74
CA ALA A 96 4.85 -6.74 -7.82
C ALA A 96 5.55 -6.31 -9.13
N ARG A 97 4.86 -6.41 -10.26
CA ARG A 97 5.37 -5.98 -11.58
C ARG A 97 5.56 -4.46 -11.65
N ALA A 98 4.66 -3.67 -11.05
CA ALA A 98 4.81 -2.22 -10.96
C ALA A 98 6.05 -1.82 -10.13
N CYS A 99 6.32 -2.53 -9.02
CA CYS A 99 7.53 -2.32 -8.23
C CYS A 99 8.81 -2.69 -9.01
N ALA A 100 8.79 -3.78 -9.77
CA ALA A 100 9.91 -4.17 -10.62
C ALA A 100 10.22 -3.08 -11.65
N LYS A 101 9.19 -2.61 -12.36
CA LYS A 101 9.31 -1.51 -13.33
C LYS A 101 9.83 -0.22 -12.68
N ALA A 102 9.31 0.14 -11.51
CA ALA A 102 9.69 1.35 -10.79
C ALA A 102 11.17 1.34 -10.33
N GLY A 103 11.66 0.19 -9.87
CA GLY A 103 13.04 0.02 -9.44
C GLY A 103 14.04 -0.31 -10.55
N GLY A 104 13.58 -0.45 -11.80
CA GLY A 104 14.42 -0.86 -12.92
C GLY A 104 14.90 -2.32 -12.86
N PHE A 105 14.12 -3.19 -12.20
CA PHE A 105 14.42 -4.61 -12.07
C PHE A 105 13.83 -5.41 -13.26
N PRO A 106 14.36 -6.62 -13.53
CA PRO A 106 13.72 -7.57 -14.44
C PRO A 106 12.30 -7.95 -14.00
N GLU A 107 11.54 -8.55 -14.92
CA GLU A 107 10.22 -9.08 -14.61
C GLU A 107 10.30 -10.08 -13.43
N PRO A 108 9.50 -9.91 -12.37
CA PRO A 108 9.62 -10.75 -11.19
C PRO A 108 9.07 -12.14 -11.45
N GLU A 109 9.79 -13.14 -10.95
CA GLU A 109 9.22 -14.46 -10.72
C GLU A 109 8.22 -14.37 -9.57
N ILE A 110 6.96 -14.71 -9.83
CA ILE A 110 5.89 -14.71 -8.82
C ILE A 110 5.56 -16.15 -8.50
N VAL A 111 5.59 -16.50 -7.21
CA VAL A 111 5.20 -17.82 -6.70
C VAL A 111 3.93 -17.66 -5.89
N HIS A 112 2.85 -18.29 -6.36
CA HIS A 112 1.59 -18.30 -5.65
C HIS A 112 1.57 -19.37 -4.56
N TYR A 113 1.02 -19.05 -3.39
CA TYR A 113 0.92 -20.00 -2.27
C TYR A 113 -0.43 -19.92 -1.58
N ASN A 114 -0.90 -21.02 -1.01
CA ASN A 114 -2.10 -21.06 -0.18
C ASN A 114 -1.74 -20.72 1.27
N PRO A 115 -2.17 -19.58 1.84
CA PRO A 115 -1.82 -19.20 3.20
C PRO A 115 -2.30 -20.18 4.27
N LYS A 116 -3.31 -21.00 3.99
CA LYS A 116 -3.84 -22.01 4.93
C LYS A 116 -2.89 -23.19 5.14
N GLU A 117 -1.89 -23.35 4.29
CA GLU A 117 -0.94 -24.45 4.35
C GLU A 117 0.30 -24.16 5.20
N PHE A 118 0.38 -22.97 5.79
CA PHE A 118 1.54 -22.50 6.54
C PHE A 118 1.11 -21.94 7.89
N ASP A 119 1.92 -22.20 8.90
CA ASP A 119 1.84 -21.50 10.19
C ASP A 119 3.02 -20.52 10.28
N PHE A 120 2.73 -19.23 10.08
CA PHE A 120 3.74 -18.16 10.18
C PHE A 120 3.88 -17.62 11.62
N GLY A 121 3.17 -18.19 12.59
CA GLY A 121 3.07 -17.66 13.94
C GLY A 121 2.60 -16.21 13.95
N LYS A 122 3.40 -15.31 14.53
CA LYS A 122 3.10 -13.86 14.58
C LYS A 122 3.62 -13.08 13.37
N LYS A 123 4.38 -13.72 12.46
CA LYS A 123 4.95 -13.04 11.30
C LYS A 123 3.91 -12.84 10.20
N LYS A 124 4.05 -11.76 9.44
CA LYS A 124 3.21 -11.48 8.27
C LYS A 124 3.98 -11.84 7.01
N ALA A 125 3.55 -12.89 6.33
CA ALA A 125 4.16 -13.33 5.07
C ALA A 125 3.85 -12.40 3.87
N PHE A 126 2.83 -11.55 3.98
CA PHE A 126 2.43 -10.61 2.94
C PHE A 126 1.98 -9.28 3.57
N PRO A 127 2.32 -8.11 3.00
CA PRO A 127 2.08 -6.81 3.65
C PRO A 127 0.62 -6.33 3.55
N PHE A 128 -0.20 -6.92 2.66
CA PHE A 128 -1.61 -6.56 2.48
C PHE A 128 -2.57 -7.61 3.05
N ARG A 129 -3.82 -7.18 3.29
CA ARG A 129 -4.94 -8.07 3.61
C ARG A 129 -5.22 -9.01 2.44
N GLY A 130 -5.43 -10.29 2.68
CA GLY A 130 -5.70 -11.31 1.65
C GLY A 130 -7.08 -11.24 0.98
N GLN A 131 -7.70 -10.06 0.89
CA GLN A 131 -9.02 -9.82 0.29
C GLN A 131 -8.99 -8.52 -0.52
N HIS A 132 -10.01 -8.30 -1.35
CA HIS A 132 -10.18 -7.01 -2.02
C HIS A 132 -10.27 -5.87 -0.98
N PHE A 133 -9.45 -4.84 -1.15
CA PHE A 133 -9.43 -3.70 -0.23
C PHE A 133 -9.07 -2.41 -0.96
N PHE A 134 -10.10 -1.62 -1.24
CA PHE A 134 -10.05 -0.32 -1.91
C PHE A 134 -11.23 0.53 -1.42
N ALA A 135 -11.18 1.84 -1.68
CA ALA A 135 -12.23 2.76 -1.31
C ALA A 135 -12.49 3.79 -2.42
N SER A 136 -13.74 4.23 -2.55
CA SER A 136 -14.07 5.34 -3.44
C SER A 136 -13.46 6.64 -2.92
N VAL A 137 -12.74 7.33 -3.79
CA VAL A 137 -12.11 8.65 -3.58
C VAL A 137 -12.92 9.80 -4.21
N GLU A 138 -14.05 9.50 -4.84
CA GLU A 138 -14.82 10.45 -5.65
C GLU A 138 -15.33 11.65 -4.85
N LYS A 139 -15.70 11.45 -3.57
CA LYS A 139 -16.10 12.54 -2.69
C LYS A 139 -14.97 13.56 -2.48
N ALA A 140 -13.75 13.08 -2.27
CA ALA A 140 -12.58 13.93 -2.10
C ALA A 140 -12.26 14.70 -3.39
N LYS A 141 -12.41 14.06 -4.56
CA LYS A 141 -12.26 14.72 -5.86
C LYS A 141 -13.32 15.82 -6.04
N ALA A 142 -14.59 15.50 -5.78
CA ALA A 142 -15.71 16.41 -6.04
C ALA A 142 -15.72 17.62 -5.09
N GLU A 143 -15.49 17.41 -3.79
CA GLU A 143 -15.65 18.46 -2.78
C GLU A 143 -14.36 19.23 -2.48
N LEU A 144 -13.20 18.55 -2.58
CA LEU A 144 -11.90 19.13 -2.25
C LEU A 144 -11.05 19.46 -3.50
N GLY A 145 -11.49 19.03 -4.69
CA GLY A 145 -10.75 19.22 -5.95
C GLY A 145 -9.40 18.50 -5.95
N ILE A 146 -9.30 17.38 -5.21
CA ILE A 146 -8.06 16.59 -5.15
C ILE A 146 -7.93 15.80 -6.45
N ILE A 147 -6.81 15.97 -7.14
CA ILE A 147 -6.41 15.18 -8.29
C ILE A 147 -5.09 14.52 -7.89
N PRO A 148 -4.98 13.18 -7.87
CA PRO A 148 -3.72 12.52 -7.57
C PRO A 148 -2.62 13.01 -8.52
N GLU A 149 -1.51 13.47 -7.95
CA GLU A 149 -0.35 13.94 -8.72
C GLU A 149 0.44 12.76 -9.30
N TYR A 150 0.40 11.62 -8.61
CA TYR A 150 1.18 10.44 -8.95
C TYR A 150 0.33 9.31 -9.52
N GLY A 151 0.72 8.83 -10.70
CA GLY A 151 0.39 7.48 -11.13
C GLY A 151 1.14 6.44 -10.27
N LEU A 152 0.67 5.19 -10.30
CA LEU A 152 1.21 4.14 -9.43
C LEU A 152 2.71 3.89 -9.69
N VAL A 153 3.13 3.76 -10.95
CA VAL A 153 4.53 3.47 -11.27
C VAL A 153 5.40 4.69 -10.98
N GLU A 154 4.93 5.89 -11.34
CA GLU A 154 5.64 7.14 -11.11
C GLU A 154 5.88 7.39 -9.61
N GLY A 155 4.88 7.17 -8.77
CA GLY A 155 5.06 7.28 -7.32
C GLY A 155 5.93 6.17 -6.75
N LEU A 156 5.90 4.95 -7.30
CA LEU A 156 6.75 3.87 -6.81
C LEU A 156 8.20 4.16 -7.15
N THR A 157 8.45 4.76 -8.32
CA THR A 157 9.76 5.26 -8.73
C THR A 157 10.23 6.39 -7.81
N ASP A 158 9.33 7.30 -7.41
CA ASP A 158 9.62 8.35 -6.44
C ASP A 158 10.04 7.77 -5.09
N SER A 159 9.26 6.83 -4.54
CA SER A 159 9.58 6.09 -3.31
C SER A 159 10.94 5.39 -3.41
N TYR A 160 11.17 4.67 -4.52
CA TYR A 160 12.42 3.95 -4.75
C TYR A 160 13.62 4.91 -4.79
N ASN A 161 13.55 5.97 -5.60
CA ASN A 161 14.67 6.88 -5.81
C ASN A 161 15.02 7.75 -4.60
N LEU A 162 14.02 8.09 -3.78
CA LEU A 162 14.19 8.98 -2.64
C LEU A 162 14.47 8.26 -1.33
N ASP A 163 14.06 6.99 -1.20
CA ASP A 163 14.32 6.16 -0.02
C ASP A 163 15.10 4.86 -0.34
N PHE A 164 14.43 3.83 -0.85
CA PHE A 164 14.99 2.47 -0.88
C PHE A 164 16.29 2.34 -1.71
N GLY A 165 16.31 2.95 -2.89
CA GLY A 165 17.43 2.96 -3.82
C GLY A 165 18.66 3.70 -3.29
N ARG A 166 18.49 4.61 -2.32
CA ARG A 166 19.57 5.27 -1.59
C ARG A 166 20.12 4.44 -0.42
N GLY A 167 19.52 3.29 -0.17
CA GLY A 167 19.82 2.46 1.00
C GLY A 167 19.14 2.93 2.29
N THR A 168 18.22 3.91 2.23
CA THR A 168 17.53 4.45 3.41
C THR A 168 16.17 3.78 3.65
N PHE A 169 16.17 2.45 3.73
CA PHE A 169 14.97 1.66 4.01
C PHE A 169 14.55 1.73 5.48
N ARG A 170 13.25 1.58 5.77
CA ARG A 170 12.72 1.68 7.15
C ARG A 170 12.90 0.40 7.94
N LYS A 171 12.84 -0.75 7.28
CA LYS A 171 12.98 -2.06 7.90
C LYS A 171 13.90 -2.94 7.06
N ALA A 172 14.83 -3.63 7.73
CA ALA A 172 15.62 -4.66 7.08
C ALA A 172 14.71 -5.77 6.54
N ALA A 173 15.14 -6.42 5.46
CA ALA A 173 14.43 -7.55 4.90
C ALA A 173 14.33 -8.70 5.90
N ASP A 174 13.14 -9.27 6.06
CA ASP A 174 12.93 -10.58 6.68
C ASP A 174 12.37 -11.51 5.60
N PHE A 175 13.18 -12.51 5.23
CA PHE A 175 12.84 -13.52 4.23
C PHE A 175 12.38 -14.86 4.85
N THR A 176 12.26 -14.94 6.19
CA THR A 176 11.94 -16.21 6.89
C THR A 176 10.67 -16.85 6.34
N THR A 177 9.60 -16.07 6.15
CA THR A 177 8.34 -16.58 5.62
C THR A 177 8.45 -16.99 4.16
N ASP A 178 9.31 -16.33 3.40
CA ASP A 178 9.55 -16.62 1.99
C ASP A 178 10.26 -17.96 1.86
N ASP A 179 11.29 -18.20 2.67
CA ASP A 179 12.03 -19.47 2.69
C ASP A 179 11.11 -20.63 3.04
N MET A 180 10.18 -20.45 3.98
CA MET A 180 9.16 -21.47 4.30
C MET A 180 8.27 -21.79 3.10
N ILE A 181 7.81 -20.76 2.39
CA ILE A 181 6.90 -20.90 1.23
C ILE A 181 7.63 -21.55 0.05
N LEU A 182 8.79 -21.01 -0.32
CA LEU A 182 9.58 -21.45 -1.47
C LEU A 182 10.18 -22.84 -1.24
N GLY A 183 10.60 -23.15 -0.01
CA GLY A 183 11.08 -24.48 0.35
C GLY A 183 10.03 -25.58 0.17
N LYS A 184 8.75 -25.29 0.42
CA LYS A 184 7.66 -26.25 0.17
C LYS A 184 7.36 -26.39 -1.33
N SER A 185 7.41 -25.29 -2.09
CA SER A 185 7.16 -25.32 -3.53
C SER A 185 8.17 -26.20 -4.28
N LEU A 186 9.43 -26.21 -3.84
CA LEU A 186 10.50 -27.05 -4.40
C LEU A 186 10.33 -28.54 -4.11
N VAL A 187 9.56 -28.91 -3.07
CA VAL A 187 9.30 -30.31 -2.71
C VAL A 187 8.11 -30.88 -3.50
N LEU A 188 7.27 -30.01 -4.08
CA LEU A 188 6.08 -30.39 -4.85
C LEU A 188 6.28 -30.32 -6.37
N SER A 189 7.43 -29.84 -6.83
CA SER A 189 7.86 -29.78 -8.24
C SER A 189 8.79 -30.96 -8.59
#